data_AF-A0A7Z7CF08-F1
#
_entry.id   AF-A0A7Z7CF08-F1
#
_cell.length_a   1.000
_cell.length_b   1.000
_cell.length_c   1.000
_cell.angle_alpha   90.00
_cell.angle_beta   90.00
_cell.angle_gamma   90.00
#
_symmetry.space_group_name_H-M   'P 1'
#
loop_
_entity.id
_entity.type
_entity.pdbx_description
1 polymer ?
#
loop_
_entity_poly.entity_id
_entity_poly.type
_entity_poly.pdbx_seq_one_letter_code
_entity_poly.pdbx_strand_id
1 'polypeptide(L)'
;MLKAMVVRAGSGWGKALVKQLIGANVEVVAYSGSQRKLEALKEAFSSSSLLRTARGEAGNRSKLLAAAEGVDVIFCGVYLTYDDNPEKVRRMLEAVRSVAAATGAKTVTLEGVYLPADEEEPMNPNLPGATSMRIFSPELYGDAVSNTLIHYALRKIVQGKPVKLLIDPSVRRDYLYVDDAARYVLELASMESAYGGDWHLRGTGQISQAELFDFTSPVVQAAPRFEPIGGWQRRLLQLYEPKVKGMLDRYEKRWDALGTYGKGYGGVSISYQEGIASTVKRMLAKYKVQSFNSKSSEMRSLKMKKSKEAVGVTGSENTEGMSVRGGAIDVDRNAQVIVDLSIEIEASQETVWGIQTGIEQWPTWQKDIAQVRLSGPIAIGSTFRWETHGLQIVSTILEVDPMNRIVWGGPAHGIEGVHVWSITPTPKGVLVHTTESWDGPPVAADPDGMSAALEASLSAWLAALKTAAESLQLTSGDK
;
A
#
# COMPACT_ATOMS: atom_id res chain seq x y z
N MET A 1 18.09 -24.11 -23.92
CA MET A 1 17.58 -22.74 -23.76
C MET A 1 17.59 -22.46 -22.27
N LEU A 2 18.13 -21.33 -21.82
CA LEU A 2 18.16 -21.02 -20.39
C LEU A 2 16.73 -20.85 -19.88
N LYS A 3 16.43 -21.43 -18.73
CA LYS A 3 15.15 -21.32 -18.04
C LYS A 3 15.35 -20.70 -16.67
N ALA A 4 14.68 -19.57 -16.43
CA ALA A 4 14.78 -18.82 -15.20
C ALA A 4 13.45 -18.83 -14.44
N MET A 5 13.51 -18.86 -13.11
CA MET A 5 12.36 -18.59 -12.25
C MET A 5 12.55 -17.25 -11.56
N VAL A 6 11.53 -16.40 -11.58
CA VAL A 6 11.50 -15.14 -10.83
C VAL A 6 10.51 -15.27 -9.68
N VAL A 7 11.03 -15.34 -8.47
CA VAL A 7 10.21 -15.37 -7.24
C VAL A 7 9.77 -13.94 -6.92
N ARG A 8 8.51 -13.78 -6.50
CA ARG A 8 7.85 -12.45 -6.36
C ARG A 8 7.79 -11.69 -7.69
N ALA A 9 7.58 -12.38 -8.81
CA ALA A 9 7.53 -11.78 -10.16
C ALA A 9 6.53 -10.61 -10.29
N GLY A 10 5.45 -10.60 -9.50
CA GLY A 10 4.47 -9.51 -9.49
C GLY A 10 4.94 -8.19 -8.85
N SER A 11 6.11 -8.16 -8.21
CA SER A 11 6.72 -6.95 -7.64
C SER A 11 7.26 -6.01 -8.73
N GLY A 12 7.57 -4.75 -8.37
CA GLY A 12 8.12 -3.78 -9.33
C GLY A 12 9.41 -4.25 -10.00
N TRP A 13 10.36 -4.73 -9.20
CA TRP A 13 11.62 -5.28 -9.69
C TRP A 13 11.40 -6.60 -10.44
N GLY A 14 10.52 -7.47 -9.93
CA GLY A 14 10.24 -8.78 -10.55
C GLY A 14 9.69 -8.63 -11.97
N LYS A 15 8.81 -7.63 -12.19
CA LYS A 15 8.30 -7.30 -13.53
C LYS A 15 9.41 -6.83 -14.47
N ALA A 16 10.30 -5.97 -13.98
CA ALA A 16 11.43 -5.48 -14.78
C ALA A 16 12.39 -6.63 -15.14
N LEU A 17 12.66 -7.55 -14.20
CA LEU A 17 13.49 -8.72 -14.49
C LEU A 17 12.84 -9.69 -15.48
N VAL A 18 11.55 -9.98 -15.33
CA VAL A 18 10.81 -10.80 -16.31
C VAL A 18 10.90 -10.20 -17.71
N LYS A 19 10.75 -8.88 -17.83
CA LYS A 19 10.91 -8.16 -19.10
C LYS A 19 12.30 -8.35 -19.70
N GLN A 20 13.37 -8.20 -18.91
CA GLN A 20 14.74 -8.37 -19.38
C GLN A 20 15.03 -9.82 -19.80
N LEU A 21 14.58 -10.80 -19.01
CA LEU A 21 14.76 -12.22 -19.32
C LEU A 21 14.06 -12.62 -20.63
N ILE A 22 12.80 -12.23 -20.82
CA ILE A 22 12.07 -12.49 -22.07
C ILE A 22 12.76 -11.80 -23.25
N GLY A 23 13.22 -10.56 -23.07
CA GLY A 23 13.97 -9.82 -24.10
C GLY A 23 15.29 -10.51 -24.48
N ALA A 24 15.91 -11.22 -23.54
CA ALA A 24 17.10 -12.04 -23.74
C ALA A 24 16.80 -13.47 -24.23
N ASN A 25 15.57 -13.76 -24.64
CA ASN A 25 15.12 -15.08 -25.13
C ASN A 25 15.30 -16.21 -24.11
N VAL A 26 15.06 -15.91 -22.83
CA VAL A 26 15.07 -16.86 -21.71
C VAL A 26 13.64 -17.31 -21.41
N GLU A 27 13.42 -18.61 -21.20
CA GLU A 27 12.12 -19.11 -20.71
C GLU A 27 11.94 -18.71 -19.24
N VAL A 28 10.82 -18.09 -18.90
CA VAL A 28 10.59 -17.52 -17.57
C VAL A 28 9.41 -18.18 -16.87
N VAL A 29 9.65 -18.68 -15.66
CA VAL A 29 8.62 -19.03 -14.69
C VAL A 29 8.41 -17.86 -13.73
N ALA A 30 7.35 -17.09 -13.94
CA ALA A 30 6.94 -16.01 -13.04
C ALA A 30 6.16 -16.58 -11.85
N TYR A 31 6.75 -16.56 -10.66
CA TYR A 31 6.16 -17.10 -9.44
C TYR A 31 5.69 -16.00 -8.48
N SER A 32 4.42 -16.02 -8.07
CA SER A 32 3.86 -15.03 -7.13
C SER A 32 2.62 -15.53 -6.38
N GLY A 33 2.38 -15.01 -5.18
CA GLY A 33 1.15 -15.30 -4.42
C GLY A 33 -0.11 -14.63 -4.97
N SER A 34 0.05 -13.55 -5.74
CA SER A 34 -1.07 -12.74 -6.24
C SER A 34 -1.47 -13.14 -7.66
N GLN A 35 -2.65 -13.76 -7.80
CA GLN A 35 -3.21 -14.11 -9.12
C GLN A 35 -3.35 -12.88 -10.02
N ARG A 36 -3.90 -11.77 -9.49
CA ARG A 36 -4.07 -10.52 -10.23
C ARG A 36 -2.76 -10.00 -10.84
N LYS A 37 -1.65 -10.07 -10.07
CA LYS A 37 -0.34 -9.62 -10.55
C LYS A 37 0.24 -10.56 -11.62
N LEU A 38 -0.05 -11.85 -11.54
CA LEU A 38 0.35 -12.85 -12.55
C LEU A 38 -0.45 -12.69 -13.85
N GLU A 39 -1.76 -12.48 -13.77
CA GLU A 39 -2.58 -12.24 -14.97
C GLU A 39 -2.17 -10.95 -15.69
N ALA A 40 -1.89 -9.88 -14.95
CA ALA A 40 -1.35 -8.64 -15.55
C ALA A 40 0.02 -8.86 -16.23
N LEU A 41 0.84 -9.78 -15.73
CA LEU A 41 2.10 -10.17 -16.38
C LEU A 41 1.84 -10.98 -17.66
N LYS A 42 0.93 -11.97 -17.63
CA LYS A 42 0.55 -12.72 -18.83
C LYS A 42 0.01 -11.81 -19.92
N GLU A 43 -0.85 -10.87 -19.56
CA GLU A 43 -1.42 -9.92 -20.51
C GLU A 43 -0.33 -9.07 -21.16
N ALA A 44 0.59 -8.52 -20.35
CA ALA A 44 1.71 -7.71 -20.82
C ALA A 44 2.67 -8.45 -21.75
N PHE A 45 2.76 -9.78 -21.65
CA PHE A 45 3.62 -10.62 -22.48
C PHE A 45 2.82 -11.68 -23.26
N SER A 46 1.57 -11.38 -23.61
CA SER A 46 0.64 -12.33 -24.25
C SER A 46 1.11 -12.84 -25.60
N SER A 47 1.97 -12.08 -26.29
CA SER A 47 2.60 -12.46 -27.56
C SER A 47 3.82 -13.37 -27.40
N SER A 48 4.29 -13.63 -26.17
CA SER A 48 5.49 -14.40 -25.90
C SER A 48 5.14 -15.78 -25.34
N SER A 49 5.57 -16.84 -26.02
CA SER A 49 5.49 -18.21 -25.50
C SER A 49 6.53 -18.51 -24.41
N LEU A 50 7.43 -17.57 -24.12
CA LEU A 50 8.50 -17.74 -23.15
C LEU A 50 8.04 -17.56 -21.70
N LEU A 51 6.84 -17.01 -21.46
CA LEU A 51 6.34 -16.75 -20.11
C LEU A 51 5.36 -17.82 -19.63
N ARG A 52 5.73 -18.51 -18.56
CA ARG A 52 4.81 -19.33 -17.75
C ARG A 52 4.61 -18.69 -16.39
N THR A 53 3.39 -18.71 -15.85
CA THR A 53 3.13 -18.26 -14.48
C THR A 53 2.83 -19.42 -13.55
N ALA A 54 3.26 -19.30 -12.30
CA ALA A 54 2.90 -20.22 -11.23
C ALA A 54 2.44 -19.44 -10.00
N ARG A 55 1.28 -19.81 -9.44
CA ARG A 55 0.76 -19.18 -8.22
C ARG A 55 1.21 -19.96 -6.98
N GLY A 56 1.77 -19.24 -6.03
CA GLY A 56 2.05 -19.77 -4.70
C GLY A 56 2.76 -18.75 -3.83
N GLU A 57 2.67 -18.96 -2.52
CA GLU A 57 3.43 -18.16 -1.56
C GLU A 57 4.91 -18.51 -1.66
N ALA A 58 5.77 -17.50 -1.55
CA ALA A 58 7.21 -17.67 -1.74
C ALA A 58 7.87 -18.54 -0.67
N GLY A 59 7.29 -18.62 0.53
CA GLY A 59 7.73 -19.53 1.59
C GLY A 59 7.18 -20.97 1.47
N ASN A 60 6.28 -21.26 0.53
CA ASN A 60 5.74 -22.61 0.36
C ASN A 60 6.70 -23.47 -0.49
N ARG A 61 7.56 -24.24 0.18
CA ARG A 61 8.59 -25.08 -0.44
C ARG A 61 8.02 -26.04 -1.50
N SER A 62 6.93 -26.75 -1.22
CA SER A 62 6.39 -27.76 -2.14
C SER A 62 5.87 -27.14 -3.44
N LYS A 63 5.14 -26.03 -3.36
CA LYS A 63 4.67 -25.30 -4.55
C LYS A 63 5.81 -24.66 -5.32
N LEU A 64 6.81 -24.13 -4.61
CA LEU A 64 8.00 -23.56 -5.23
C LEU A 64 8.83 -24.62 -5.96
N LEU A 65 9.00 -25.81 -5.37
CA LEU A 65 9.69 -26.95 -5.99
C LEU A 65 9.03 -27.38 -7.29
N ALA A 66 7.70 -27.55 -7.29
CA ALA A 66 6.95 -27.90 -8.50
C ALA A 66 7.04 -26.83 -9.59
N ALA A 67 7.15 -25.55 -9.20
CA ALA A 67 7.35 -24.47 -10.16
C ALA A 67 8.79 -24.42 -10.72
N ALA A 68 9.78 -24.86 -9.93
CA ALA A 68 11.20 -24.82 -10.24
C ALA A 68 11.71 -26.00 -11.09
N GLU A 69 10.84 -26.94 -11.46
CA GLU A 69 11.25 -28.09 -12.27
C GLU A 69 11.87 -27.66 -13.62
N GLY A 70 13.10 -28.13 -13.87
CA GLY A 70 13.89 -27.82 -15.06
C GLY A 70 14.39 -26.37 -15.14
N VAL A 71 14.31 -25.60 -14.06
CA VAL A 71 14.84 -24.22 -14.00
C VAL A 71 16.35 -24.25 -13.75
N ASP A 72 17.11 -23.46 -14.52
CA ASP A 72 18.56 -23.32 -14.38
C ASP A 72 18.95 -22.30 -13.31
N VAL A 73 18.19 -21.20 -13.18
CA VAL A 73 18.47 -20.09 -12.26
C VAL A 73 17.20 -19.57 -11.59
N ILE A 74 17.24 -19.39 -10.27
CA ILE A 74 16.17 -18.82 -9.45
C ILE A 74 16.60 -17.43 -8.98
N PHE A 75 15.84 -16.41 -9.37
CA PHE A 75 16.00 -15.03 -8.93
C PHE A 75 15.05 -14.70 -7.78
N CYS A 76 15.57 -14.09 -6.72
CA CYS A 76 14.82 -13.70 -5.54
C CYS A 76 15.20 -12.29 -5.08
N GLY A 77 14.21 -11.44 -4.85
CA GLY A 77 14.40 -10.08 -4.35
C GLY A 77 13.95 -9.97 -2.90
N VAL A 78 14.84 -9.46 -2.04
CA VAL A 78 14.63 -9.34 -0.59
C VAL A 78 14.95 -7.93 -0.11
N TYR A 79 14.12 -7.43 0.80
CA TYR A 79 14.29 -6.12 1.41
C TYR A 79 14.47 -4.99 0.38
N LEU A 80 13.86 -5.15 -0.80
CA LEU A 80 13.83 -4.16 -1.87
C LEU A 80 12.79 -3.07 -1.59
N THR A 81 11.87 -3.36 -0.68
CA THR A 81 10.78 -2.48 -0.26
C THR A 81 10.77 -2.39 1.25
N TYR A 82 10.35 -1.24 1.79
CA TYR A 82 10.38 -0.99 3.23
C TYR A 82 9.36 -1.82 4.01
N ASP A 83 8.37 -2.39 3.33
CA ASP A 83 7.25 -3.18 3.88
C ASP A 83 7.54 -4.69 3.94
N ASP A 84 8.76 -5.12 3.58
CA ASP A 84 9.13 -6.53 3.63
C ASP A 84 9.14 -7.06 5.07
N ASN A 85 8.30 -8.07 5.34
CA ASN A 85 8.21 -8.72 6.65
C ASN A 85 9.38 -9.72 6.84
N PRO A 86 10.25 -9.56 7.86
CA PRO A 86 11.44 -10.38 8.03
C PRO A 86 11.18 -11.89 8.11
N GLU A 87 10.16 -12.31 8.87
CA GLU A 87 9.78 -13.73 8.99
C GLU A 87 9.32 -14.32 7.66
N LYS A 88 8.58 -13.56 6.85
CA LYS A 88 8.18 -14.00 5.51
C LYS A 88 9.37 -14.07 4.56
N VAL A 89 10.32 -13.13 4.65
CA VAL A 89 11.55 -13.13 3.84
C VAL A 89 12.44 -14.31 4.21
N ARG A 90 12.65 -14.58 5.51
CA ARG A 90 13.47 -15.71 5.98
C ARG A 90 12.93 -17.05 5.49
N ARG A 91 11.63 -17.29 5.67
CA ARG A 91 10.97 -18.50 5.13
C ARG A 91 11.08 -18.63 3.62
N MET A 92 11.00 -17.52 2.88
CA MET A 92 11.20 -17.52 1.43
C MET A 92 12.64 -17.88 1.06
N LEU A 93 13.64 -17.29 1.71
CA LEU A 93 15.05 -17.59 1.45
C LEU A 93 15.38 -19.05 1.77
N GLU A 94 14.88 -19.59 2.88
CA GLU A 94 14.99 -21.00 3.21
C GLU A 94 14.35 -21.91 2.16
N ALA A 95 13.14 -21.58 1.71
CA ALA A 95 12.47 -22.33 0.65
C ALA A 95 13.26 -22.30 -0.66
N VAL A 96 13.76 -21.12 -1.08
CA VAL A 96 14.56 -20.97 -2.29
C VAL A 96 15.87 -21.77 -2.19
N ARG A 97 16.61 -21.67 -1.08
CA ARG A 97 17.84 -22.46 -0.87
C ARG A 97 17.56 -23.96 -0.92
N SER A 98 16.49 -24.39 -0.27
CA SER A 98 16.11 -25.80 -0.23
C SER A 98 15.68 -26.35 -1.61
N VAL A 99 14.95 -25.54 -2.40
CA VAL A 99 14.54 -25.90 -3.76
C VAL A 99 15.74 -25.91 -4.70
N ALA A 100 16.63 -24.92 -4.61
CA ALA A 100 17.86 -24.88 -5.39
C ALA A 100 18.73 -26.12 -5.14
N ALA A 101 18.92 -26.49 -3.87
CA ALA A 101 19.64 -27.71 -3.51
C ALA A 101 18.98 -29.00 -4.07
N ALA A 102 17.64 -29.05 -4.13
CA ALA A 102 16.91 -30.20 -4.65
C ALA A 102 16.89 -30.29 -6.18
N THR A 103 16.97 -29.15 -6.87
CA THR A 103 16.85 -29.07 -8.35
C THR A 103 18.20 -28.91 -9.06
N GLY A 104 19.25 -28.53 -8.34
CA GLY A 104 20.52 -28.12 -8.93
C GLY A 104 20.50 -26.71 -9.52
N ALA A 105 19.38 -25.98 -9.40
CA ALA A 105 19.26 -24.62 -9.92
C ALA A 105 20.19 -23.67 -9.17
N LYS A 106 20.79 -22.72 -9.90
CA LYS A 106 21.53 -21.63 -9.29
C LYS A 106 20.60 -20.62 -8.64
N THR A 107 21.11 -19.83 -7.71
CA THR A 107 20.36 -18.79 -7.00
C THR A 107 21.01 -17.43 -7.16
N VAL A 108 20.18 -16.43 -7.41
CA VAL A 108 20.59 -15.02 -7.45
C VAL A 108 19.68 -14.25 -6.51
N THR A 109 20.26 -13.73 -5.43
CA THR A 109 19.54 -12.95 -4.43
C THR A 109 19.89 -11.48 -4.60
N LEU A 110 18.88 -10.66 -4.87
CA LEU A 110 18.99 -9.21 -4.92
C LEU A 110 18.48 -8.60 -3.60
N GLU A 111 19.37 -7.98 -2.84
CA GLU A 111 19.10 -7.41 -1.53
C GLU A 111 19.04 -5.88 -1.63
N GLY A 112 18.02 -5.27 -1.04
CA GLY A 112 17.88 -3.82 -0.99
C GLY A 112 18.45 -3.17 0.26
N VAL A 113 18.40 -1.84 0.30
CA VAL A 113 18.92 -1.00 1.37
C VAL A 113 18.15 -1.09 2.70
N TYR A 114 17.05 -1.85 2.76
CA TYR A 114 16.22 -2.00 3.96
C TYR A 114 16.59 -3.22 4.83
N LEU A 115 17.57 -4.03 4.40
CA LEU A 115 18.06 -5.24 5.06
C LEU A 115 18.41 -5.01 6.55
N PRO A 116 17.92 -5.84 7.50
CA PRO A 116 18.33 -5.84 8.90
C PRO A 116 19.83 -6.12 9.11
N ALA A 117 20.49 -5.38 10.02
CA ALA A 117 21.93 -5.49 10.27
C ALA A 117 22.34 -6.84 10.91
N ASP A 118 21.43 -7.48 11.62
CA ASP A 118 21.58 -8.79 12.26
C ASP A 118 21.32 -9.97 11.31
N GLU A 119 20.78 -9.70 10.12
CA GLU A 119 20.60 -10.69 9.05
C GLU A 119 21.73 -10.62 8.00
N GLU A 120 22.81 -9.88 8.29
CA GLU A 120 24.02 -9.88 7.48
C GLU A 120 24.85 -11.15 7.75
N GLU A 121 24.58 -12.21 6.98
CA GLU A 121 25.52 -13.32 6.86
C GLU A 121 26.44 -13.05 5.66
N PRO A 122 27.73 -12.70 5.82
CA PRO A 122 28.64 -12.60 4.69
C PRO A 122 28.78 -13.97 4.02
N MET A 123 28.70 -14.03 2.68
CA MET A 123 29.04 -15.28 2.00
C MET A 123 30.55 -15.48 2.11
N ASN A 124 30.96 -16.70 2.45
CA ASN A 124 32.36 -17.08 2.44
C ASN A 124 32.85 -17.12 0.98
N PRO A 125 33.76 -16.22 0.56
CA PRO A 125 34.05 -16.03 -0.86
C PRO A 125 34.80 -17.23 -1.46
N ASN A 126 34.37 -17.61 -2.67
CA ASN A 126 35.10 -18.48 -3.61
C ASN A 126 35.31 -19.95 -3.22
N LEU A 127 34.23 -20.70 -3.02
CA LEU A 127 34.25 -22.15 -3.23
C LEU A 127 34.04 -22.45 -4.74
N PRO A 128 34.97 -23.17 -5.41
CA PRO A 128 34.76 -23.63 -6.78
C PRO A 128 33.44 -24.42 -6.90
N GLY A 129 32.59 -24.07 -7.87
CA GLY A 129 31.29 -24.70 -8.06
C GLY A 129 30.14 -24.10 -7.22
N ALA A 130 30.33 -22.93 -6.61
CA ALA A 130 29.25 -22.22 -5.94
C ALA A 130 28.09 -21.93 -6.90
N THR A 131 26.86 -22.22 -6.47
CA THR A 131 25.64 -22.03 -7.26
C THR A 131 24.81 -20.84 -6.78
N SER A 132 25.33 -20.04 -5.84
CA SER A 132 24.64 -18.87 -5.27
C SER A 132 25.40 -17.58 -5.53
N MET A 133 24.68 -16.51 -5.81
CA MET A 133 25.21 -15.15 -5.96
C MET A 133 24.35 -14.17 -5.16
N ARG A 134 24.99 -13.22 -4.48
CA ARG A 134 24.29 -12.13 -3.79
C ARG A 134 24.65 -10.80 -4.42
N ILE A 135 23.64 -9.97 -4.58
CA ILE A 135 23.72 -8.67 -5.21
C ILE A 135 23.05 -7.66 -4.29
N PHE A 136 23.79 -6.66 -3.85
CA PHE A 136 23.30 -5.54 -3.08
C PHE A 136 22.94 -4.40 -4.02
N SER A 137 21.69 -3.96 -3.95
CA SER A 137 21.17 -2.86 -4.75
C SER A 137 21.05 -1.59 -3.91
N PRO A 138 21.40 -0.41 -4.46
CA PRO A 138 20.87 0.85 -3.99
C PRO A 138 19.35 0.87 -4.06
N GLU A 139 18.71 1.89 -3.48
CA GLU A 139 17.26 2.01 -3.57
C GLU A 139 16.82 2.14 -5.03
N LEU A 140 15.87 1.29 -5.43
CA LEU A 140 15.36 1.26 -6.78
C LEU A 140 14.27 2.31 -6.97
N TYR A 141 14.28 2.96 -8.14
CA TYR A 141 13.21 3.86 -8.56
C TYR A 141 12.61 3.47 -9.91
N GLY A 142 11.35 3.86 -10.11
CA GLY A 142 10.54 3.45 -11.25
C GLY A 142 9.04 3.47 -10.91
N ASP A 143 8.19 3.44 -11.93
CA ASP A 143 6.73 3.56 -11.75
C ASP A 143 6.09 2.29 -11.18
N ALA A 144 6.80 1.16 -11.22
CA ALA A 144 6.33 -0.13 -10.73
C ALA A 144 6.88 -0.49 -9.33
N VAL A 145 7.91 0.19 -8.83
CA VAL A 145 8.53 -0.04 -7.51
C VAL A 145 7.84 0.80 -6.43
N SER A 146 6.57 0.48 -6.17
CA SER A 146 5.64 1.35 -5.42
C SER A 146 5.96 1.54 -3.94
N ASN A 147 6.73 0.63 -3.34
CA ASN A 147 6.92 0.52 -1.89
C ASN A 147 8.36 0.95 -1.51
N THR A 148 8.76 2.11 -2.02
CA THR A 148 10.08 2.74 -1.82
C THR A 148 9.89 4.19 -1.38
N LEU A 149 10.86 4.75 -0.68
CA LEU A 149 10.84 6.17 -0.25
C LEU A 149 10.86 7.09 -1.49
N ILE A 150 11.61 6.71 -2.52
CA ILE A 150 11.66 7.46 -3.77
C ILE A 150 10.31 7.44 -4.50
N HIS A 151 9.65 6.28 -4.59
CA HIS A 151 8.31 6.24 -5.20
C HIS A 151 7.27 7.03 -4.40
N TYR A 152 7.33 6.98 -3.06
CA TYR A 152 6.49 7.82 -2.21
C TYR A 152 6.62 9.31 -2.55
N ALA A 153 7.86 9.81 -2.64
CA ALA A 153 8.12 11.21 -2.94
C ALA A 153 7.67 11.59 -4.36
N LEU A 154 8.01 10.79 -5.37
CA LEU A 154 7.58 11.00 -6.75
C LEU A 154 6.05 11.02 -6.88
N ARG A 155 5.34 10.18 -6.13
CA ARG A 155 3.87 10.16 -6.10
C ARG A 155 3.31 11.47 -5.53
N LYS A 156 3.89 12.01 -4.45
CA LYS A 156 3.46 13.29 -3.88
C LYS A 156 3.69 14.45 -4.84
N ILE A 157 4.84 14.46 -5.52
CA ILE A 157 5.16 15.45 -6.54
C ILE A 157 4.17 15.40 -7.71
N VAL A 158 3.87 14.20 -8.23
CA VAL A 158 2.86 14.00 -9.29
C VAL A 158 1.47 14.48 -8.87
N GLN A 159 1.14 14.41 -7.58
CA GLN A 159 -0.11 14.90 -7.01
C GLN A 159 -0.10 16.41 -6.67
N GLY A 160 1.01 17.13 -6.88
CA GLY A 160 1.16 18.53 -6.46
C GLY A 160 1.23 18.74 -4.94
N LYS A 161 1.39 17.66 -4.17
CA LYS A 161 1.45 17.69 -2.70
C LYS A 161 2.90 17.86 -2.22
N PRO A 162 3.12 18.52 -1.06
CA PRO A 162 4.45 18.60 -0.48
C PRO A 162 4.98 17.21 -0.10
N VAL A 163 6.29 17.02 -0.26
CA VAL A 163 7.03 15.82 0.10
C VAL A 163 7.58 16.00 1.51
N LYS A 164 7.17 15.11 2.43
CA LYS A 164 7.80 15.04 3.75
C LYS A 164 9.10 14.27 3.66
N LEU A 165 10.21 14.90 4.05
CA LEU A 165 11.54 14.29 4.02
C LEU A 165 11.71 13.36 5.22
N LEU A 166 11.68 12.05 4.96
CA LEU A 166 11.74 10.99 5.97
C LEU A 166 13.17 10.68 6.45
N ILE A 167 14.16 11.09 5.66
CA ILE A 167 15.58 10.86 5.88
C ILE A 167 16.34 12.18 5.79
N ASP A 168 17.60 12.19 6.24
CA ASP A 168 18.47 13.35 6.06
C ASP A 168 18.68 13.69 4.56
N PRO A 169 18.21 14.87 4.09
CA PRO A 169 18.35 15.29 2.70
C PRO A 169 19.76 15.72 2.31
N SER A 170 20.65 15.96 3.29
CA SER A 170 22.05 16.35 3.03
C SER A 170 22.91 15.16 2.59
N VAL A 171 22.50 13.94 2.96
CA VAL A 171 23.23 12.72 2.61
C VAL A 171 22.98 12.38 1.14
N ARG A 172 24.07 12.37 0.35
CA ARG A 172 24.05 12.01 -1.06
C ARG A 172 24.14 10.49 -1.20
N ARG A 173 23.26 9.91 -2.03
CA ARG A 173 23.14 8.46 -2.20
C ARG A 173 23.09 8.09 -3.67
N ASP A 174 23.42 6.84 -3.94
CA ASP A 174 23.21 6.24 -5.25
C ASP A 174 21.79 5.69 -5.32
N TYR A 175 21.15 5.89 -6.46
CA TYR A 175 19.82 5.38 -6.77
C TYR A 175 19.90 4.65 -8.09
N LEU A 176 19.09 3.62 -8.28
CA LEU A 176 19.18 2.82 -9.49
C LEU A 176 17.82 2.68 -10.16
N TYR A 177 17.78 2.99 -11.46
CA TYR A 177 16.57 2.81 -12.25
C TYR A 177 16.28 1.31 -12.37
N VAL A 178 15.04 0.90 -12.11
CA VAL A 178 14.67 -0.51 -11.98
C VAL A 178 15.00 -1.36 -13.23
N ASP A 179 14.89 -0.78 -14.44
CA ASP A 179 15.22 -1.51 -15.67
C ASP A 179 16.74 -1.75 -15.81
N ASP A 180 17.57 -0.82 -15.33
CA ASP A 180 19.03 -0.98 -15.31
C ASP A 180 19.45 -1.99 -14.24
N ALA A 181 18.83 -1.96 -13.05
CA ALA A 181 19.05 -2.98 -12.04
C ALA A 181 18.77 -4.39 -12.57
N ALA A 182 17.62 -4.57 -13.23
CA ALA A 182 17.24 -5.85 -13.84
C ALA A 182 18.25 -6.31 -14.90
N ARG A 183 18.76 -5.37 -15.71
CA ARG A 183 19.79 -5.66 -16.73
C ARG A 183 21.12 -6.05 -16.10
N TYR A 184 21.61 -5.31 -15.10
CA TYR A 184 22.86 -5.63 -14.39
C TYR A 184 22.80 -6.99 -13.70
N VAL A 185 21.67 -7.32 -13.08
CA VAL A 185 21.46 -8.64 -12.47
C VAL A 185 21.52 -9.75 -13.52
N LEU A 186 20.95 -9.54 -14.71
CA LEU A 186 20.99 -10.51 -15.80
C LEU A 186 22.40 -10.67 -16.37
N GLU A 187 23.14 -9.58 -16.56
CA GLU A 187 24.53 -9.59 -17.01
C GLU A 187 25.40 -10.37 -16.02
N LEU A 188 25.30 -10.08 -14.71
CA LEU A 188 26.02 -10.82 -13.67
C LEU A 188 25.64 -12.31 -13.63
N ALA A 189 24.35 -12.63 -13.72
CA ALA A 189 23.87 -14.02 -13.72
C ALA A 189 24.34 -14.82 -14.95
N SER A 190 24.74 -14.14 -16.02
CA SER A 190 25.32 -14.77 -17.21
C SER A 190 26.81 -15.07 -17.08
N MET A 191 27.48 -14.57 -16.03
CA MET A 191 28.89 -14.77 -15.77
C MET A 191 29.09 -15.91 -14.76
N GLU A 192 29.62 -17.05 -15.20
CA GLU A 192 29.88 -18.19 -14.30
C GLU A 192 30.76 -17.80 -13.10
N SER A 193 31.77 -16.95 -13.36
CA SER A 193 32.69 -16.43 -12.35
C SER A 193 32.06 -15.45 -11.34
N ALA A 194 30.81 -15.02 -11.55
CA ALA A 194 30.11 -14.14 -10.62
C ALA A 194 29.44 -14.90 -9.47
N TYR A 195 29.15 -16.20 -9.66
CA TYR A 195 28.64 -17.06 -8.61
C TYR A 195 29.70 -17.35 -7.55
N GLY A 196 29.26 -17.47 -6.30
CA GLY A 196 30.12 -17.51 -5.11
C GLY A 196 30.60 -16.14 -4.63
N GLY A 197 30.14 -15.06 -5.26
CA GLY A 197 30.53 -13.69 -4.94
C GLY A 197 29.39 -12.80 -4.45
N ASP A 198 29.80 -11.74 -3.76
CA ASP A 198 28.98 -10.62 -3.32
C ASP A 198 29.24 -9.40 -4.23
N TRP A 199 28.18 -8.85 -4.81
CA TRP A 199 28.24 -7.75 -5.77
C TRP A 199 27.45 -6.54 -5.30
N HIS A 200 27.90 -5.33 -5.62
CA HIS A 200 27.20 -4.08 -5.32
C HIS A 200 26.84 -3.36 -6.61
N LEU A 201 25.55 -3.25 -6.91
CA LEU A 201 25.10 -2.47 -8.06
C LEU A 201 25.39 -0.98 -7.84
N ARG A 202 25.73 -0.29 -8.92
CA ARG A 202 25.97 1.16 -8.95
C ARG A 202 25.02 1.83 -9.93
N GLY A 203 24.45 2.95 -9.51
CA GLY A 203 23.71 3.89 -10.33
C GLY A 203 24.65 4.85 -11.06
N THR A 204 24.14 6.03 -11.43
CA THR A 204 24.90 7.05 -12.16
C THR A 204 25.75 7.95 -11.26
N GLY A 205 25.85 7.63 -9.96
CA GLY A 205 26.62 8.37 -8.98
C GLY A 205 25.77 8.97 -7.86
N GLN A 206 26.43 9.58 -6.89
CA GLN A 206 25.78 10.06 -5.68
C GLN A 206 25.05 11.39 -5.88
N ILE A 207 23.79 11.44 -5.48
CA ILE A 207 22.91 12.60 -5.62
C ILE A 207 22.08 12.80 -4.35
N SER A 208 21.78 14.06 -4.01
CA SER A 208 20.83 14.36 -2.93
C SER A 208 19.40 14.10 -3.38
N GLN A 209 18.48 13.89 -2.44
CA GLN A 209 17.05 13.76 -2.78
C GLN A 209 16.51 15.04 -3.46
N ALA A 210 16.96 16.22 -3.03
CA ALA A 210 16.53 17.48 -3.62
C ALA A 210 16.91 17.58 -5.10
N GLU A 211 18.17 17.29 -5.45
CA GLU A 211 18.64 17.29 -6.85
C GLU A 211 17.95 16.20 -7.68
N LEU A 212 17.78 14.99 -7.13
CA LEU A 212 17.09 13.89 -7.82
C LEU A 212 15.65 14.27 -8.18
N PHE A 213 14.94 14.89 -7.23
CA PHE A 213 13.55 15.29 -7.42
C PHE A 213 13.42 16.57 -8.24
N ASP A 214 14.44 17.42 -8.35
CA ASP A 214 14.39 18.57 -9.25
C ASP A 214 14.23 18.16 -10.73
N PHE A 215 14.70 16.96 -11.10
CA PHE A 215 14.45 16.39 -12.43
C PHE A 215 12.96 16.12 -12.73
N THR A 216 12.08 16.19 -11.74
CA THR A 216 10.63 16.13 -11.95
C THR A 216 10.06 17.45 -12.48
N SER A 217 10.70 18.59 -12.17
CA SER A 217 10.19 19.94 -12.45
C SER A 217 9.81 20.15 -13.93
N PRO A 218 10.64 19.76 -14.92
CA PRO A 218 10.29 19.92 -16.33
C PRO A 218 9.07 19.09 -16.78
N VAL A 219 8.76 18.01 -16.05
CA VAL A 219 7.66 17.08 -16.39
C VAL A 219 6.36 17.48 -15.73
N VAL A 220 6.40 17.89 -14.45
CA VAL A 220 5.20 18.31 -13.69
C VAL A 220 4.92 19.81 -13.80
N GLN A 221 5.81 20.58 -14.43
CA GLN A 221 5.71 22.03 -14.59
C GLN A 221 5.60 22.80 -13.27
N ALA A 222 6.17 22.24 -12.20
CA ALA A 222 6.19 22.84 -10.87
C ALA A 222 7.42 22.34 -10.10
N ALA A 223 8.02 23.21 -9.29
CA ALA A 223 9.10 22.81 -8.40
C ALA A 223 8.54 21.93 -7.26
N PRO A 224 9.20 20.80 -6.92
CA PRO A 224 8.88 20.03 -5.73
C PRO A 224 8.93 20.88 -4.47
N ARG A 225 7.91 20.73 -3.61
CA ARG A 225 7.89 21.36 -2.28
C ARG A 225 8.30 20.33 -1.25
N PHE A 226 9.32 20.65 -0.45
CA PHE A 226 9.80 19.78 0.62
C PHE A 226 9.44 20.35 1.98
N GLU A 227 8.99 19.48 2.87
CA GLU A 227 8.68 19.82 4.26
C GLU A 227 9.52 18.93 5.20
N PRO A 228 10.27 19.53 6.14
CA PRO A 228 10.94 18.75 7.16
C PRO A 228 9.92 18.09 8.08
N ILE A 229 10.18 16.86 8.50
CA ILE A 229 9.35 16.22 9.53
C ILE A 229 9.70 16.85 10.88
N GLY A 230 8.70 17.46 11.50
CA GLY A 230 8.82 18.08 12.82
C GLY A 230 9.26 17.06 13.88
N GLY A 231 10.01 17.49 14.89
CA GLY A 231 10.58 16.59 15.90
C GLY A 231 9.54 15.72 16.62
N TRP A 232 8.33 16.24 16.83
CA TRP A 232 7.22 15.48 17.41
C TRP A 232 6.62 14.45 16.41
N GLN A 233 6.57 14.76 15.11
CA GLN A 233 6.13 13.83 14.07
C GLN A 233 7.13 12.67 13.91
N ARG A 234 8.43 12.93 14.04
CA ARG A 234 9.45 11.86 14.09
C ARG A 234 9.25 10.98 15.31
N ARG A 235 9.03 11.56 16.49
CA ARG A 235 8.74 10.79 17.70
C ARG A 235 7.47 9.95 17.54
N LEU A 236 6.41 10.47 16.92
CA LEU A 236 5.19 9.73 16.63
C LEU A 236 5.43 8.54 15.68
N LEU A 237 6.14 8.75 14.56
CA LEU A 237 6.54 7.69 13.62
C LEU A 237 7.38 6.60 14.28
N GLN A 238 8.21 6.96 15.27
CA GLN A 238 9.06 6.02 16.01
C GLN A 238 8.34 5.32 17.17
N LEU A 239 7.28 5.93 17.73
CA LEU A 239 6.50 5.40 18.85
C LEU A 239 5.41 4.44 18.40
N TYR A 240 4.82 4.64 17.22
CA TYR A 240 3.73 3.80 16.70
C TYR A 240 4.20 2.52 16.02
N GLU A 241 5.46 2.44 15.58
CA GLU A 241 6.05 1.19 15.07
C GLU A 241 7.59 1.23 15.27
N PRO A 242 8.14 0.51 16.25
CA PRO A 242 9.59 0.39 16.44
C PRO A 242 10.33 -0.05 15.17
N LYS A 243 9.65 -0.76 14.24
CA LYS A 243 10.24 -1.18 12.97
C LYS A 243 10.50 -0.02 12.02
N VAL A 244 9.72 1.06 12.05
CA VAL A 244 9.92 2.24 11.19
C VAL A 244 11.18 3.00 11.59
N LYS A 245 11.41 3.18 12.90
CA LYS A 245 12.67 3.72 13.41
C LYS A 245 13.85 2.87 12.96
N GLY A 246 13.77 1.55 13.21
CA GLY A 246 14.80 0.62 12.78
C GLY A 246 15.04 0.67 11.28
N MET A 247 14.00 0.78 10.46
CA MET A 247 14.10 0.86 9.00
C MET A 247 14.79 2.14 8.53
N LEU A 248 14.43 3.30 9.09
CA LEU A 248 15.05 4.58 8.74
C LEU A 248 16.50 4.64 9.23
N ASP A 249 16.77 4.18 10.46
CA ASP A 249 18.13 4.09 10.99
C ASP A 249 19.00 3.17 10.11
N ARG A 250 18.44 2.04 9.62
CA ARG A 250 19.12 1.15 8.67
C ARG A 250 19.36 1.82 7.34
N TYR A 251 18.34 2.47 6.79
CA TYR A 251 18.46 3.18 5.53
C TYR A 251 19.54 4.27 5.59
N GLU A 252 19.66 4.98 6.71
CA GLU A 252 20.68 5.99 6.93
C GLU A 252 22.08 5.38 7.12
N LYS A 253 22.22 4.34 7.95
CA LYS A 253 23.52 3.69 8.24
C LYS A 253 24.05 2.80 7.12
N ARG A 254 23.16 2.11 6.37
CA ARG A 254 23.55 1.13 5.33
C ARG A 254 24.31 1.80 4.20
N TRP A 255 24.04 3.07 3.95
CA TRP A 255 24.79 3.85 2.98
C TRP A 255 26.29 3.94 3.34
N ASP A 256 26.62 4.16 4.61
CA ASP A 256 28.01 4.22 5.07
C ASP A 256 28.72 2.86 4.97
N ALA A 257 27.95 1.75 4.95
CA ALA A 257 28.46 0.39 4.83
C ALA A 257 28.50 -0.16 3.37
N LEU A 258 27.85 0.49 2.41
CA LEU A 258 27.81 0.08 0.99
C LEU A 258 29.15 0.33 0.28
N GLY A 259 30.13 -0.52 0.58
CA GLY A 259 31.47 -0.49 -0.01
C GLY A 259 32.58 -1.14 0.82
N THR A 260 32.27 -1.70 1.98
CA THR A 260 33.25 -2.34 2.88
C THR A 260 33.54 -3.81 2.54
N TYR A 261 32.70 -4.45 1.71
CA TYR A 261 32.88 -5.79 1.17
C TYR A 261 32.24 -5.89 -0.24
N GLY A 262 32.55 -6.96 -1.00
CA GLY A 262 31.99 -7.21 -2.34
C GLY A 262 32.58 -6.36 -3.49
N LYS A 263 32.24 -6.71 -4.74
CA LYS A 263 32.74 -6.01 -5.95
C LYS A 263 31.66 -5.08 -6.52
N GLY A 264 32.04 -3.85 -6.86
CA GLY A 264 31.14 -2.93 -7.56
C GLY A 264 30.83 -3.39 -8.99
N TYR A 265 29.57 -3.32 -9.38
CA TYR A 265 29.11 -3.60 -10.74
C TYR A 265 28.20 -2.49 -11.23
N GLY A 266 28.50 -1.97 -12.41
CA GLY A 266 27.71 -0.93 -13.07
C GLY A 266 28.18 -0.80 -14.52
N GLY A 267 27.33 -0.24 -15.36
CA GLY A 267 27.60 -0.04 -16.78
C GLY A 267 26.98 1.25 -17.29
N VAL A 268 26.64 1.27 -18.57
CA VAL A 268 25.89 2.38 -19.17
C VAL A 268 24.47 2.37 -18.60
N SER A 269 24.18 3.22 -17.62
CA SER A 269 22.84 3.43 -17.06
C SER A 269 22.14 4.59 -17.77
N ILE A 270 20.82 4.61 -17.73
CA ILE A 270 20.06 5.82 -18.05
C ILE A 270 20.42 6.92 -17.04
N SER A 271 20.46 8.18 -17.47
CA SER A 271 20.71 9.29 -16.54
C SER A 271 19.57 9.44 -15.52
N TYR A 272 19.86 9.98 -14.33
CA TYR A 272 18.81 10.30 -13.35
C TYR A 272 17.71 11.17 -13.95
N GLN A 273 18.08 12.16 -14.76
CA GLN A 273 17.13 13.05 -15.41
C GLN A 273 16.14 12.27 -16.28
N GLU A 274 16.63 11.42 -17.17
CA GLU A 274 15.80 10.63 -18.07
C GLU A 274 14.99 9.57 -17.32
N GLY A 275 15.60 8.87 -16.36
CA GLY A 275 14.93 7.86 -15.54
C GLY A 275 13.78 8.43 -14.71
N ILE A 276 14.02 9.55 -14.03
CA ILE A 276 12.99 10.26 -13.24
C ILE A 276 11.92 10.81 -14.16
N ALA A 277 12.28 11.45 -15.28
CA ALA A 277 11.30 11.96 -16.23
C ALA A 277 10.40 10.85 -16.80
N SER A 278 10.99 9.71 -17.17
CA SER A 278 10.31 8.52 -17.67
C SER A 278 9.34 7.95 -16.63
N THR A 279 9.78 7.88 -15.37
CA THR A 279 8.98 7.43 -14.22
C THR A 279 7.79 8.34 -13.98
N VAL A 280 8.01 9.66 -13.88
CA VAL A 280 6.97 10.65 -13.63
C VAL A 280 5.95 10.68 -14.76
N LYS A 281 6.38 10.60 -16.04
CA LYS A 281 5.46 10.53 -17.19
C LYS A 281 4.52 9.32 -17.08
N ARG A 282 5.03 8.14 -16.73
CA ARG A 282 4.19 6.94 -16.54
C ARG A 282 3.26 7.06 -15.34
N MET A 283 3.72 7.67 -14.24
CA MET A 283 2.88 7.92 -13.07
C MET A 283 1.75 8.91 -13.38
N LEU A 284 2.04 10.01 -14.10
CA LEU A 284 1.04 10.96 -14.58
C LEU A 284 0.02 10.31 -15.51
N ALA A 285 0.45 9.44 -16.43
CA ALA A 285 -0.47 8.72 -17.31
C ALA A 285 -1.46 7.86 -16.50
N LYS A 286 -0.95 7.10 -15.51
CA LYS A 286 -1.81 6.32 -14.59
C LYS A 286 -2.77 7.21 -13.81
N TYR A 287 -2.28 8.34 -13.29
CA TYR A 287 -3.09 9.30 -12.52
C TYR A 287 -4.19 9.97 -13.37
N LYS A 288 -3.88 10.34 -14.62
CA LYS A 288 -4.87 10.89 -15.57
C LYS A 288 -5.94 9.87 -15.95
N VAL A 289 -5.56 8.61 -16.20
CA VAL A 289 -6.52 7.54 -16.48
C VAL A 289 -7.44 7.30 -15.28
N GLN A 290 -6.89 7.30 -14.06
CA GLN A 290 -7.68 7.15 -12.83
C GLN A 290 -8.64 8.31 -12.61
N SER A 291 -8.18 9.56 -12.74
CA SER A 291 -9.04 10.75 -12.61
C SER A 291 -10.08 10.86 -13.72
N PHE A 292 -9.76 10.45 -14.94
CA PHE A 292 -10.74 10.38 -16.04
C PHE A 292 -11.78 9.28 -15.81
N ASN A 293 -11.38 8.09 -15.36
CA ASN A 293 -12.30 7.00 -15.07
C ASN A 293 -13.25 7.36 -13.92
N SER A 294 -12.75 8.04 -12.88
CA SER A 294 -13.57 8.59 -11.79
C SER A 294 -14.56 9.67 -12.28
N LYS A 295 -14.13 10.61 -13.12
CA LYS A 295 -15.04 11.60 -13.72
C LYS A 295 -16.04 11.00 -14.71
N SER A 296 -15.65 9.94 -15.43
CA SER A 296 -16.53 9.24 -16.38
C SER A 296 -17.58 8.39 -15.67
N SER A 297 -17.24 7.74 -14.55
CA SER A 297 -18.23 7.06 -13.71
C SER A 297 -19.22 8.05 -13.11
N GLU A 298 -18.74 9.19 -12.60
CA GLU A 298 -19.60 10.30 -12.13
C GLU A 298 -20.53 10.82 -13.24
N MET A 299 -20.03 11.10 -14.44
CA MET A 299 -20.85 11.57 -15.56
C MET A 299 -21.87 10.53 -16.06
N ARG A 300 -21.54 9.23 -16.04
CA ARG A 300 -22.49 8.16 -16.37
C ARG A 300 -23.60 8.08 -15.34
N SER A 301 -23.28 8.20 -14.05
CA SER A 301 -24.27 8.30 -12.97
C SER A 301 -25.17 9.53 -13.13
N LEU A 302 -24.61 10.67 -13.57
CA LEU A 302 -25.36 11.90 -13.81
C LEU A 302 -26.29 11.82 -15.03
N LYS A 303 -25.87 11.16 -16.13
CA LYS A 303 -26.70 10.90 -17.32
C LYS A 303 -27.82 9.89 -17.04
N MET A 304 -27.58 8.87 -16.20
CA MET A 304 -28.65 7.97 -15.74
C MET A 304 -29.69 8.71 -14.88
N LYS A 305 -29.27 9.71 -14.10
CA LYS A 305 -30.19 10.57 -13.34
C LYS A 305 -31.09 11.43 -14.25
N LYS A 306 -30.50 12.09 -15.25
CA LYS A 306 -31.25 12.93 -16.22
C LYS A 306 -32.18 12.15 -17.14
N SER A 307 -31.83 10.91 -17.50
CA SER A 307 -32.71 10.05 -18.32
C SER A 307 -33.90 9.50 -17.53
N LYS A 308 -33.77 9.31 -16.22
CA LYS A 308 -34.91 8.98 -15.34
C LYS A 308 -35.86 10.16 -15.13
N GLU A 309 -35.38 11.40 -15.17
CA GLU A 309 -36.22 12.61 -15.07
C GLU A 309 -37.00 12.91 -16.36
N ALA A 310 -36.53 12.46 -17.52
CA ALA A 310 -37.15 12.77 -18.82
C ALA A 310 -38.33 11.85 -19.21
N VAL A 311 -38.60 10.77 -18.48
CA VAL A 311 -39.55 9.71 -18.88
C VAL A 311 -40.83 9.66 -18.03
N GLY A 312 -41.05 10.57 -17.07
CA GLY A 312 -42.19 10.47 -16.15
C GLY A 312 -43.11 11.68 -16.07
N VAL A 313 -44.07 11.82 -17.01
CA VAL A 313 -45.34 12.54 -16.75
C VAL A 313 -46.51 11.74 -17.35
N THR A 314 -47.40 11.29 -16.46
CA THR A 314 -48.85 11.00 -16.53
C THR A 314 -49.22 9.59 -16.04
N GLY A 315 -50.07 9.52 -15.02
CA GLY A 315 -50.81 8.32 -14.63
C GLY A 315 -50.88 8.12 -13.12
N SER A 316 -52.08 8.21 -12.56
CA SER A 316 -52.43 8.26 -11.14
C SER A 316 -52.50 6.90 -10.44
N GLU A 317 -52.47 6.99 -9.10
CA GLU A 317 -52.94 6.05 -8.07
C GLU A 317 -51.98 4.97 -7.52
N ASN A 318 -52.02 4.89 -6.18
CA ASN A 318 -51.33 4.02 -5.22
C ASN A 318 -49.88 4.39 -4.85
N THR A 319 -49.75 5.35 -3.93
CA THR A 319 -48.50 5.75 -3.27
C THR A 319 -48.12 4.78 -2.14
N GLU A 320 -47.33 3.75 -2.47
CA GLU A 320 -46.29 3.23 -1.58
C GLU A 320 -45.03 4.08 -1.77
N GLY A 321 -44.58 4.74 -0.71
CA GLY A 321 -43.56 5.79 -0.75
C GLY A 321 -42.14 5.28 -0.96
N MET A 322 -41.75 5.06 -2.22
CA MET A 322 -40.33 5.03 -2.61
C MET A 322 -39.83 6.47 -2.80
N SER A 323 -39.22 7.01 -1.74
CA SER A 323 -38.53 8.30 -1.76
C SER A 323 -37.20 8.23 -2.53
N VAL A 324 -36.99 9.24 -3.36
CA VAL A 324 -35.91 9.44 -4.32
C VAL A 324 -34.58 9.73 -3.60
N ARG A 325 -33.59 8.82 -3.66
CA ARG A 325 -32.22 9.07 -3.14
C ARG A 325 -31.39 9.93 -4.11
N GLY A 326 -31.10 11.17 -3.70
CA GLY A 326 -29.89 11.90 -4.14
C GLY A 326 -28.64 11.09 -3.79
N GLY A 327 -27.56 11.22 -4.57
CA GLY A 327 -26.38 10.37 -4.40
C GLY A 327 -25.77 10.55 -3.01
N ALA A 328 -25.89 9.53 -2.17
CA ALA A 328 -25.38 9.54 -0.80
C ALA A 328 -23.85 9.72 -0.80
N ILE A 329 -23.32 10.50 0.13
CA ILE A 329 -21.88 10.65 0.34
C ILE A 329 -21.38 9.31 0.87
N ASP A 330 -20.46 8.68 0.15
CA ASP A 330 -19.91 7.36 0.47
C ASP A 330 -18.45 7.49 0.94
N VAL A 331 -17.91 6.41 1.49
CA VAL A 331 -16.49 6.31 1.82
C VAL A 331 -15.62 6.49 0.57
N ASP A 332 -14.35 6.88 0.74
CA ASP A 332 -13.41 6.89 -0.39
C ASP A 332 -13.10 5.44 -0.79
N ARG A 333 -13.75 4.98 -1.86
CA ARG A 333 -13.59 3.62 -2.40
C ARG A 333 -12.20 3.37 -2.99
N ASN A 334 -11.34 4.38 -3.09
CA ASN A 334 -9.94 4.26 -3.49
C ASN A 334 -8.96 4.35 -2.33
N ALA A 335 -9.45 4.51 -1.09
CA ALA A 335 -8.61 4.55 0.09
C ALA A 335 -7.80 3.26 0.26
N GLN A 336 -6.64 3.40 0.89
CA GLN A 336 -5.72 2.28 1.09
C GLN A 336 -6.28 1.21 2.03
N VAL A 337 -7.12 1.62 2.98
CA VAL A 337 -7.84 0.74 3.90
C VAL A 337 -9.31 1.11 3.86
N ILE A 338 -10.17 0.10 3.72
CA ILE A 338 -11.61 0.22 3.84
C ILE A 338 -12.07 -0.97 4.67
N VAL A 339 -12.77 -0.69 5.77
CA VAL A 339 -13.40 -1.71 6.62
C VAL A 339 -14.90 -1.52 6.58
N ASP A 340 -15.60 -2.64 6.51
CA ASP A 340 -17.04 -2.72 6.33
C ASP A 340 -17.60 -3.78 7.29
N LEU A 341 -18.41 -3.37 8.25
CA LEU A 341 -18.92 -4.22 9.32
C LEU A 341 -20.41 -3.95 9.60
N SER A 342 -21.09 -4.93 10.17
CA SER A 342 -22.48 -4.78 10.60
C SER A 342 -22.80 -5.62 11.83
N ILE A 343 -23.77 -5.18 12.62
CA ILE A 343 -24.29 -5.92 13.77
C ILE A 343 -25.81 -5.73 13.89
N GLU A 344 -26.52 -6.78 14.33
CA GLU A 344 -27.92 -6.67 14.74
C GLU A 344 -28.00 -6.19 16.19
N ILE A 345 -28.87 -5.23 16.46
CA ILE A 345 -29.13 -4.66 17.79
C ILE A 345 -30.64 -4.78 18.07
N GLU A 346 -30.99 -5.43 19.18
CA GLU A 346 -32.38 -5.61 19.64
C GLU A 346 -32.86 -4.37 20.41
N ALA A 347 -32.85 -3.23 19.73
CA ALA A 347 -33.34 -1.96 20.25
C ALA A 347 -34.04 -1.16 19.14
N SER A 348 -34.87 -0.19 19.53
CA SER A 348 -35.56 0.67 18.56
C SER A 348 -34.56 1.49 17.72
N GLN A 349 -34.93 1.82 16.48
CA GLN A 349 -34.16 2.71 15.62
C GLN A 349 -33.90 4.06 16.28
N GLU A 350 -34.87 4.56 17.07
CA GLU A 350 -34.79 5.83 17.79
C GLU A 350 -33.75 5.79 18.91
N THR A 351 -33.72 4.69 19.66
CA THR A 351 -32.72 4.45 20.71
C THR A 351 -31.31 4.44 20.12
N VAL A 352 -31.09 3.64 19.07
CA VAL A 352 -29.76 3.51 18.44
C VAL A 352 -29.33 4.82 17.78
N TRP A 353 -30.24 5.51 17.08
CA TRP A 353 -29.97 6.82 16.48
C TRP A 353 -29.62 7.86 17.55
N GLY A 354 -30.37 7.90 18.66
CA GLY A 354 -30.13 8.82 19.77
C GLY A 354 -28.77 8.60 20.44
N ILE A 355 -28.37 7.35 20.66
CA ILE A 355 -27.05 7.02 21.23
C ILE A 355 -25.93 7.41 20.26
N GLN A 356 -26.05 7.05 18.98
CA GLN A 356 -24.99 7.29 18.00
C GLN A 356 -24.82 8.77 17.69
N THR A 357 -25.92 9.53 17.57
CA THR A 357 -25.89 10.98 17.30
C THR A 357 -25.79 11.85 18.56
N GLY A 358 -25.92 11.26 19.74
CA GLY A 358 -25.59 11.86 21.04
C GLY A 358 -24.08 12.00 21.24
N ILE A 359 -23.40 12.69 20.33
CA ILE A 359 -21.93 12.75 20.22
C ILE A 359 -21.27 13.12 21.55
N GLU A 360 -21.78 14.12 22.28
CA GLU A 360 -21.18 14.53 23.56
C GLU A 360 -21.33 13.49 24.69
N GLN A 361 -22.19 12.49 24.51
CA GLN A 361 -22.45 11.41 25.47
C GLN A 361 -21.61 10.16 25.18
N TRP A 362 -20.87 10.10 24.08
CA TRP A 362 -20.04 8.93 23.73
C TRP A 362 -19.14 8.43 24.87
N PRO A 363 -18.46 9.27 25.68
CA PRO A 363 -17.58 8.78 26.75
C PRO A 363 -18.31 7.98 27.84
N THR A 364 -19.64 8.05 27.94
CA THR A 364 -20.41 7.31 28.95
C THR A 364 -20.59 5.84 28.61
N TRP A 365 -20.50 5.48 27.32
CA TRP A 365 -20.79 4.13 26.84
C TRP A 365 -19.70 3.56 25.91
N GLN A 366 -18.96 4.41 25.20
CA GLN A 366 -17.80 4.05 24.39
C GLN A 366 -16.50 4.38 25.15
N LYS A 367 -15.93 3.37 25.82
CA LYS A 367 -14.79 3.51 26.72
C LYS A 367 -13.50 3.97 26.04
N ASP A 368 -13.41 3.78 24.73
CA ASP A 368 -12.24 4.19 23.95
C ASP A 368 -12.25 5.68 23.61
N ILE A 369 -13.31 6.41 23.95
CA ILE A 369 -13.45 7.86 23.76
C ILE A 369 -13.32 8.55 25.12
N ALA A 370 -12.23 9.28 25.31
CA ALA A 370 -11.93 9.96 26.57
C ALA A 370 -12.69 11.28 26.73
N GLN A 371 -12.83 12.05 25.64
CA GLN A 371 -13.52 13.33 25.64
C GLN A 371 -14.03 13.68 24.24
N VAL A 372 -15.11 14.44 24.16
CA VAL A 372 -15.68 14.91 22.89
C VAL A 372 -16.48 16.19 23.10
N ARG A 373 -16.39 17.10 22.13
CA ARG A 373 -17.09 18.38 22.10
C ARG A 373 -17.61 18.66 20.70
N LEU A 374 -18.93 18.78 20.57
CA LEU A 374 -19.58 19.15 19.32
C LEU A 374 -19.68 20.68 19.23
N SER A 375 -19.38 21.24 18.06
CA SER A 375 -19.54 22.66 17.76
C SER A 375 -20.78 22.88 16.89
N GLY A 376 -21.89 23.27 17.51
CA GLY A 376 -23.17 23.50 16.84
C GLY A 376 -24.13 22.30 16.87
N PRO A 377 -25.24 22.34 16.12
CA PRO A 377 -26.19 21.22 16.04
C PRO A 377 -25.62 20.04 15.23
N ILE A 378 -26.24 18.87 15.32
CA ILE A 378 -25.98 17.76 14.37
C ILE A 378 -26.55 18.16 13.00
N ALA A 379 -25.68 18.74 12.18
CA ALA A 379 -26.02 19.24 10.85
C ALA A 379 -24.80 19.15 9.93
N ILE A 380 -25.03 19.13 8.62
CA ILE A 380 -23.96 19.15 7.61
C ILE A 380 -23.08 20.38 7.84
N GLY A 381 -21.77 20.17 7.86
CA GLY A 381 -20.76 21.21 8.11
C GLY A 381 -20.40 21.42 9.59
N SER A 382 -21.18 20.90 10.54
CA SER A 382 -20.82 20.95 11.96
C SER A 382 -19.59 20.09 12.24
N THR A 383 -18.74 20.55 13.16
CA THR A 383 -17.51 19.83 13.54
C THR A 383 -17.55 19.40 14.99
N PHE A 384 -16.96 18.25 15.30
CA PHE A 384 -16.71 17.83 16.68
C PHE A 384 -15.23 17.49 16.88
N ARG A 385 -14.71 17.87 18.05
CA ARG A 385 -13.36 17.54 18.49
C ARG A 385 -13.44 16.44 19.53
N TRP A 386 -12.67 15.39 19.38
CA TRP A 386 -12.75 14.24 20.26
C TRP A 386 -11.39 13.59 20.46
N GLU A 387 -11.25 12.86 21.57
CA GLU A 387 -10.05 12.11 21.89
C GLU A 387 -10.37 10.64 22.00
N THR A 388 -9.69 9.82 21.20
CA THR A 388 -9.77 8.36 21.28
C THR A 388 -8.38 7.77 21.21
N HIS A 389 -8.11 6.75 22.03
CA HIS A 389 -6.78 6.11 22.09
C HIS A 389 -5.61 7.11 22.25
N GLY A 390 -5.83 8.21 22.98
CA GLY A 390 -4.85 9.29 23.18
C GLY A 390 -4.64 10.23 21.98
N LEU A 391 -5.43 10.10 20.91
CA LEU A 391 -5.37 10.92 19.70
C LEU A 391 -6.48 11.97 19.70
N GLN A 392 -6.13 13.24 19.49
CA GLN A 392 -7.11 14.30 19.27
C GLN A 392 -7.50 14.41 17.80
N ILE A 393 -8.79 14.27 17.52
CA ILE A 393 -9.37 14.21 16.18
C ILE A 393 -10.39 15.34 16.02
N VAL A 394 -10.43 15.94 14.83
CA VAL A 394 -11.48 16.89 14.44
C VAL A 394 -12.23 16.29 13.25
N SER A 395 -13.50 15.98 13.45
CA SER A 395 -14.38 15.41 12.42
C SER A 395 -15.42 16.43 12.00
N THR A 396 -15.79 16.43 10.72
CA THR A 396 -16.84 17.27 10.12
C THR A 396 -17.98 16.39 9.65
N ILE A 397 -19.21 16.73 10.02
CA ILE A 397 -20.42 16.03 9.56
C ILE A 397 -20.66 16.38 8.09
N LEU A 398 -20.71 15.36 7.24
CA LEU A 398 -20.87 15.48 5.80
C LEU A 398 -22.30 15.19 5.35
N GLU A 399 -23.00 14.29 6.05
CA GLU A 399 -24.38 13.91 5.76
C GLU A 399 -25.12 13.60 7.06
N VAL A 400 -26.39 14.00 7.14
CA VAL A 400 -27.32 13.59 8.18
C VAL A 400 -28.67 13.30 7.53
N ASP A 401 -29.08 12.04 7.56
CA ASP A 401 -30.43 11.57 7.25
C ASP A 401 -31.01 10.99 8.56
N PRO A 402 -31.84 11.77 9.27
CA PRO A 402 -32.36 11.39 10.58
C PRO A 402 -32.85 9.94 10.63
N MET A 403 -32.49 9.22 11.70
CA MET A 403 -32.82 7.81 11.96
C MET A 403 -32.14 6.79 11.04
N ASN A 404 -31.70 7.19 9.85
CA ASN A 404 -31.27 6.26 8.82
C ASN A 404 -29.76 6.26 8.63
N ARG A 405 -29.11 7.44 8.60
CA ARG A 405 -27.72 7.55 8.17
C ARG A 405 -27.05 8.82 8.65
N ILE A 406 -25.79 8.69 9.05
CA ILE A 406 -24.91 9.83 9.34
C ILE A 406 -23.53 9.54 8.78
N VAL A 407 -22.92 10.57 8.18
CA VAL A 407 -21.57 10.49 7.62
C VAL A 407 -20.76 11.64 8.18
N TRP A 408 -19.55 11.34 8.63
CA TRP A 408 -18.56 12.37 8.96
C TRP A 408 -17.20 11.98 8.40
N GLY A 409 -16.33 12.97 8.29
CA GLY A 409 -14.96 12.75 7.87
C GLY A 409 -14.07 13.92 8.20
N GLY A 410 -12.79 13.77 7.90
CA GLY A 410 -11.82 14.83 8.10
C GLY A 410 -10.41 14.31 8.29
N PRO A 411 -9.41 15.19 8.13
CA PRO A 411 -8.03 14.85 8.33
C PRO A 411 -7.70 14.74 9.83
N ALA A 412 -7.10 13.62 10.23
CA ALA A 412 -6.60 13.40 11.58
C ALA A 412 -5.22 12.75 11.52
N HIS A 413 -4.21 13.42 12.08
CA HIS A 413 -2.83 12.88 12.16
C HIS A 413 -2.25 12.41 10.81
N GLY A 414 -2.71 13.02 9.71
CA GLY A 414 -2.29 12.65 8.35
C GLY A 414 -3.08 11.51 7.72
N ILE A 415 -4.13 11.02 8.38
CA ILE A 415 -5.13 10.11 7.82
C ILE A 415 -6.35 10.94 7.39
N GLU A 416 -6.78 10.79 6.15
CA GLU A 416 -8.07 11.24 5.67
C GLU A 416 -9.08 10.12 5.92
N GLY A 417 -10.01 10.37 6.85
CA GLY A 417 -11.05 9.42 7.23
C GLY A 417 -12.41 9.84 6.68
N VAL A 418 -13.19 8.88 6.16
CA VAL A 418 -14.64 9.04 5.94
C VAL A 418 -15.33 7.86 6.60
N HIS A 419 -16.24 8.16 7.54
CA HIS A 419 -16.94 7.19 8.35
C HIS A 419 -18.43 7.29 8.10
N VAL A 420 -19.01 6.19 7.65
CA VAL A 420 -20.41 6.06 7.28
C VAL A 420 -21.10 5.15 8.29
N TRP A 421 -22.24 5.59 8.81
CA TRP A 421 -23.13 4.79 9.64
C TRP A 421 -24.51 4.74 8.99
N SER A 422 -25.08 3.54 8.89
CA SER A 422 -26.45 3.32 8.41
C SER A 422 -27.20 2.41 9.36
N ILE A 423 -28.46 2.75 9.65
CA ILE A 423 -29.34 2.01 10.54
C ILE A 423 -30.55 1.58 9.72
N THR A 424 -30.78 0.28 9.64
CA THR A 424 -31.92 -0.30 8.90
C THR A 424 -32.83 -1.04 9.88
N PRO A 425 -34.13 -0.70 9.95
CA PRO A 425 -35.08 -1.43 10.79
C PRO A 425 -35.16 -2.93 10.44
N THR A 426 -35.28 -3.77 11.46
CA THR A 426 -35.55 -5.20 11.34
C THR A 426 -36.72 -5.59 12.25
N PRO A 427 -37.33 -6.78 12.09
CA PRO A 427 -38.45 -7.18 12.95
C PRO A 427 -38.13 -7.25 14.45
N LYS A 428 -36.85 -7.36 14.84
CA LYS A 428 -36.40 -7.49 16.23
C LYS A 428 -35.68 -6.25 16.77
N GLY A 429 -35.47 -5.23 15.94
CA GLY A 429 -34.68 -4.05 16.28
C GLY A 429 -34.11 -3.38 15.04
N VAL A 430 -32.79 -3.30 14.92
CA VAL A 430 -32.11 -2.71 13.76
C VAL A 430 -30.85 -3.49 13.35
N LEU A 431 -30.51 -3.39 12.07
CA LEU A 431 -29.18 -3.70 11.54
C LEU A 431 -28.39 -2.39 11.46
N VAL A 432 -27.35 -2.28 12.27
CA VAL A 432 -26.38 -1.17 12.15
C VAL A 432 -25.25 -1.63 11.26
N HIS A 433 -24.99 -0.85 10.23
CA HIS A 433 -23.89 -1.05 9.29
C HIS A 433 -22.97 0.15 9.30
N THR A 434 -21.68 -0.10 9.35
CA THR A 434 -20.67 0.95 9.30
C THR A 434 -19.56 0.61 8.32
N THR A 435 -19.19 1.61 7.53
CA THR A 435 -18.05 1.53 6.61
C THR A 435 -17.13 2.71 6.91
N GLU A 436 -15.84 2.47 7.05
CA GLU A 436 -14.85 3.54 7.21
C GLU A 436 -13.70 3.34 6.22
N SER A 437 -13.31 4.42 5.56
CA SER A 437 -12.13 4.47 4.70
C SER A 437 -11.04 5.32 5.34
N TRP A 438 -9.83 4.79 5.40
CA TRP A 438 -8.63 5.51 5.82
C TRP A 438 -7.64 5.58 4.65
N ASP A 439 -7.19 6.79 4.33
CA ASP A 439 -6.09 7.02 3.39
C ASP A 439 -5.07 7.97 3.99
N GLY A 440 -3.80 7.87 3.61
CA GLY A 440 -2.77 8.81 4.05
C GLY A 440 -1.45 8.16 4.46
N PRO A 441 -0.39 8.95 4.74
CA PRO A 441 0.95 8.41 5.00
C PRO A 441 1.04 7.35 6.12
N PRO A 442 0.31 7.47 7.25
CA PRO A 442 0.29 6.41 8.27
C PRO A 442 -0.34 5.11 7.76
N VAL A 443 -1.45 5.21 7.01
CA VAL A 443 -2.13 4.07 6.38
C VAL A 443 -1.25 3.42 5.32
N ALA A 444 -0.54 4.22 4.53
CA ALA A 444 0.40 3.74 3.53
C ALA A 444 1.63 3.05 4.14
N ALA A 445 1.98 3.40 5.37
CA ALA A 445 3.15 2.85 6.06
C ALA A 445 2.86 1.43 6.57
N ASP A 446 1.63 1.14 6.97
CA ASP A 446 1.19 -0.19 7.41
C ASP A 446 -0.29 -0.45 7.06
N PRO A 447 -0.63 -0.75 5.79
CA PRO A 447 -2.03 -0.95 5.41
C PRO A 447 -2.68 -2.13 6.13
N ASP A 448 -1.95 -3.23 6.32
CA ASP A 448 -2.48 -4.44 6.97
C ASP A 448 -2.72 -4.20 8.46
N GLY A 449 -1.77 -3.58 9.17
CA GLY A 449 -1.94 -3.26 10.59
C GLY A 449 -2.96 -2.13 10.83
N MET A 450 -3.02 -1.13 9.95
CA MET A 450 -4.06 -0.09 10.02
C MET A 450 -5.45 -0.64 9.68
N SER A 451 -5.54 -1.61 8.76
CA SER A 451 -6.78 -2.36 8.50
C SER A 451 -7.22 -3.16 9.71
N ALA A 452 -6.30 -3.92 10.33
CA ALA A 452 -6.61 -4.70 11.52
C ALA A 452 -6.99 -3.81 12.73
N ALA A 453 -6.31 -2.67 12.90
CA ALA A 453 -6.62 -1.70 13.95
C ALA A 453 -8.00 -1.05 13.73
N LEU A 454 -8.31 -0.66 12.49
CA LEU A 454 -9.62 -0.12 12.13
C LEU A 454 -10.73 -1.15 12.34
N GLU A 455 -10.51 -2.39 11.91
CA GLU A 455 -11.46 -3.50 12.12
C GLU A 455 -11.72 -3.78 13.60
N ALA A 456 -10.67 -3.81 14.43
CA ALA A 456 -10.81 -3.99 15.87
C ALA A 456 -11.58 -2.82 16.52
N SER A 457 -11.28 -1.58 16.13
CA SER A 457 -11.94 -0.37 16.66
C SER A 457 -13.43 -0.34 16.31
N LEU A 458 -13.78 -0.57 15.04
CA LEU A 458 -15.18 -0.60 14.60
C LEU A 458 -15.97 -1.75 15.22
N SER A 459 -15.34 -2.93 15.37
CA SER A 459 -15.96 -4.07 16.06
C SER A 459 -16.28 -3.75 17.51
N ALA A 460 -15.33 -3.13 18.23
CA ALA A 460 -15.54 -2.71 19.62
C ALA A 460 -16.63 -1.64 19.73
N TRP A 461 -16.68 -0.68 18.81
CA TRP A 461 -17.72 0.35 18.76
C TRP A 461 -19.11 -0.24 18.54
N LEU A 462 -19.26 -1.13 17.56
CA LEU A 462 -20.52 -1.83 17.31
C LEU A 462 -20.99 -2.63 18.53
N ALA A 463 -20.08 -3.33 19.21
CA ALA A 463 -20.40 -4.09 20.42
C ALA A 463 -20.82 -3.19 21.60
N ALA A 464 -20.13 -2.06 21.80
CA ALA A 464 -20.48 -1.08 22.83
C ALA A 464 -21.83 -0.43 22.56
N LEU A 465 -22.10 -0.05 21.29
CA LEU A 465 -23.38 0.52 20.86
C LEU A 465 -24.53 -0.46 21.09
N LYS A 466 -24.34 -1.74 20.74
CA LYS A 466 -25.30 -2.82 21.01
C LYS A 466 -25.61 -2.92 22.50
N THR A 467 -24.58 -3.03 23.33
CA THR A 467 -24.72 -3.14 24.78
C THR A 467 -25.48 -1.95 25.38
N ALA A 468 -25.12 -0.72 24.97
CA ALA A 468 -25.76 0.49 25.45
C ALA A 468 -27.24 0.53 25.04
N ALA A 469 -27.54 0.26 23.76
CA ALA A 469 -28.90 0.31 23.23
C ALA A 469 -29.83 -0.74 23.85
N GLU A 470 -29.36 -1.98 23.98
CA GLU A 470 -30.17 -3.08 24.54
C GLU A 470 -30.43 -2.90 26.05
N SER A 471 -29.47 -2.33 26.79
CA SER A 471 -29.67 -2.02 28.21
C SER A 471 -30.74 -0.93 28.45
N LEU A 472 -30.82 0.05 27.56
CA LEU A 472 -31.86 1.10 27.59
C LEU A 472 -33.23 0.57 27.15
N GLN A 473 -33.25 -0.41 26.24
CA GLN A 473 -34.48 -1.07 25.83
C GLN A 473 -35.07 -1.93 26.96
N LEU A 474 -34.23 -2.68 27.69
CA LEU A 474 -34.64 -3.50 28.83
C LEU A 474 -35.23 -2.67 29.98
N THR A 475 -34.66 -1.51 30.27
CA THR A 475 -35.16 -0.59 31.31
C THR A 475 -36.44 0.15 30.90
N SER A 476 -36.79 0.15 29.61
CA SER A 476 -38.02 0.73 29.07
C SER A 476 -39.17 -0.27 28.98
N GLY A 477 -38.89 -1.58 29.08
CA GLY A 477 -39.89 -2.66 29.05
C GLY A 477 -40.40 -3.11 30.43
N ASP A 478 -39.76 -2.65 31.52
CA ASP A 478 -40.13 -2.92 32.92
C ASP A 478 -40.97 -1.78 33.56
N LYS A 479 -41.54 -0.87 32.74
CA LYS A 479 -42.55 0.13 33.14
C LYS A 479 -43.81 -0.08 32.32
#